data_AF-A0A2D5KDN4-F1
#
_entry.id   AF-A0A2D5KDN4-F1
#
_cell.length_a   1.000
_cell.length_b   1.000
_cell.length_c   1.000
_cell.angle_alpha   90.00
_cell.angle_beta   90.00
_cell.angle_gamma   90.00
#
_symmetry.space_group_name_H-M   'P 1'
#
loop_
_entity.id
_entity.type
_entity.pdbx_description
1 polymer ?
#
loop_
_entity_poly.entity_id
_entity_poly.type
_entity_poly.pdbx_seq_one_letter_code
_entity_poly.pdbx_strand_id
1 'polypeptide(L)'
;MQLTKKILFVYLQKISNKSPTTIMTKEEFIHFIAKELEIEEKSIDLKSNFRNLKNWNSLNALLFISHLNEEKNILISSSDLAQSDTLDDLHLLIQQKTT
;
A
#
# COMPACT_ATOMS: atom_id res chain seq x y z
N MET A 1 20.67 5.69 30.36
CA MET A 1 19.32 5.10 30.61
C MET A 1 18.23 5.69 29.69
N GLN A 2 18.52 6.02 28.42
CA GLN A 2 17.50 6.48 27.45
C GLN A 2 17.53 5.69 26.12
N LEU A 3 18.69 5.18 25.72
CA LEU A 3 18.85 4.41 24.47
C LEU A 3 18.03 3.10 24.45
N THR A 4 17.97 2.39 25.57
CA THR A 4 17.25 1.10 25.68
C THR A 4 15.75 1.25 25.57
N LYS A 5 15.17 2.36 26.06
CA LYS A 5 13.74 2.67 25.91
C LYS A 5 13.36 2.98 24.46
N LYS A 6 14.23 3.68 23.72
CA LYS A 6 14.00 4.00 22.30
C LYS A 6 14.08 2.76 21.41
N ILE A 7 15.07 1.89 21.65
CA ILE A 7 15.20 0.61 20.93
C ILE A 7 14.03 -0.31 21.27
N LEU A 8 13.66 -0.40 22.55
CA LEU A 8 12.49 -1.17 22.98
C LEU A 8 11.19 -0.61 22.38
N PHE A 9 11.04 0.71 22.29
CA PHE A 9 9.88 1.34 21.65
C PHE A 9 9.79 1.02 20.16
N VAL A 10 10.90 1.13 19.41
CA VAL A 10 10.94 0.74 17.98
C VAL A 10 10.66 -0.77 17.82
N TYR A 11 11.21 -1.59 18.71
CA TYR A 11 10.95 -3.03 18.71
C TYR A 11 9.48 -3.34 19.02
N LEU A 12 8.87 -2.68 20.00
CA LEU A 12 7.45 -2.82 20.34
C LEU A 12 6.53 -2.31 19.23
N GLN A 13 6.89 -1.23 18.51
CA GLN A 13 6.17 -0.83 17.29
C GLN A 13 6.25 -1.91 16.21
N LYS A 14 7.43 -2.53 16.03
CA LYS A 14 7.63 -3.62 15.07
C LYS A 14 6.85 -4.89 15.45
N ILE A 15 6.67 -5.17 16.74
CA ILE A 15 5.87 -6.31 17.23
C ILE A 15 4.35 -6.00 17.18
N SER A 16 3.93 -4.77 17.48
CA SER A 16 2.53 -4.35 17.41
C SER A 16 1.97 -4.34 15.99
N ASN A 17 2.82 -4.20 14.97
CA ASN A 17 2.42 -4.27 13.56
C ASN A 17 2.12 -5.70 13.06
N LYS A 18 2.07 -6.70 13.95
CA LYS A 18 1.62 -8.05 13.61
C LYS A 18 0.35 -8.40 14.40
N SER A 19 -0.78 -7.82 13.98
CA SER A 19 -2.14 -8.15 14.46
C SER A 19 -3.17 -7.86 13.35
N PRO A 20 -4.39 -8.44 13.41
CA PRO A 20 -5.15 -8.94 12.26
C PRO A 20 -5.78 -7.84 11.41
N THR A 21 -5.61 -7.93 10.08
CA THR A 21 -6.37 -7.20 9.04
C THR A 21 -6.70 -5.74 9.37
N THR A 22 -5.67 -4.90 9.50
CA THR A 22 -5.86 -3.44 9.61
C THR A 22 -6.30 -2.88 8.26
N ILE A 23 -7.53 -2.34 8.23
CA ILE A 23 -8.06 -1.44 7.19
C ILE A 23 -7.01 -0.38 6.86
N MET A 24 -6.46 -0.42 5.66
CA MET A 24 -5.44 0.53 5.19
C MET A 24 -6.06 1.92 5.05
N THR A 25 -5.55 2.95 5.72
CA THR A 25 -6.09 4.30 5.50
C THR A 25 -5.69 4.84 4.12
N LYS A 26 -6.31 5.93 3.67
CA LYS A 26 -5.95 6.57 2.40
C LYS A 26 -4.51 7.10 2.43
N GLU A 27 -4.08 7.63 3.57
CA GLU A 27 -2.73 8.14 3.79
C GLU A 27 -1.70 7.00 3.74
N GLU A 28 -1.99 5.87 4.38
CA GLU A 28 -1.14 4.67 4.33
C GLU A 28 -1.05 4.12 2.90
N PHE A 29 -2.15 4.16 2.15
CA PHE A 29 -2.18 3.75 0.76
C PHE A 29 -1.36 4.67 -0.14
N ILE A 30 -1.46 6.00 0.04
CA ILE A 30 -0.63 6.97 -0.69
C ILE A 30 0.85 6.73 -0.39
N HIS A 31 1.21 6.54 0.88
CA HIS A 31 2.58 6.23 1.26
C HIS A 31 3.09 4.93 0.63
N PHE A 32 2.25 3.89 0.62
CA PHE A 32 2.55 2.62 -0.03
C PHE A 32 2.80 2.80 -1.53
N ILE A 33 1.87 3.40 -2.27
CA ILE A 33 2.01 3.65 -3.71
C ILE A 33 3.24 4.50 -4.03
N ALA A 34 3.48 5.56 -3.26
CA ALA A 34 4.63 6.44 -3.44
C ALA A 34 5.95 5.67 -3.31
N LYS A 35 6.04 4.79 -2.32
CA LYS A 35 7.20 3.91 -2.10
C LYS A 35 7.37 2.90 -3.24
N GLU A 36 6.30 2.23 -3.64
CA GLU A 36 6.31 1.21 -4.71
C GLU A 36 6.71 1.78 -6.07
N LEU A 37 6.26 3.00 -6.38
CA LEU A 37 6.54 3.65 -7.66
C LEU A 37 7.75 4.58 -7.61
N GLU A 38 8.40 4.74 -6.46
CA GLU A 38 9.50 5.69 -6.24
C GLU A 38 9.14 7.12 -6.69
N ILE A 39 7.95 7.59 -6.31
CA ILE A 39 7.43 8.93 -6.60
C ILE A 39 7.13 9.71 -5.32
N GLU A 40 6.94 11.03 -5.43
CA GLU A 40 6.60 11.86 -4.29
C GLU A 40 5.12 11.72 -3.92
N GLU A 41 4.80 11.54 -2.64
CA GLU A 41 3.42 11.47 -2.15
C GLU A 41 2.57 12.68 -2.57
N LYS A 42 3.18 13.87 -2.61
CA LYS A 42 2.51 15.12 -3.03
C LYS A 42 2.08 15.13 -4.50
N SER A 43 2.65 14.25 -5.33
CA SER A 43 2.29 14.11 -6.74
C SER A 43 1.11 13.16 -6.96
N ILE A 44 0.64 12.51 -5.90
CA ILE A 44 -0.45 11.54 -5.95
C ILE A 44 -1.78 12.24 -5.65
N ASP A 45 -2.70 12.18 -6.60
CA ASP A 45 -4.12 12.48 -6.41
C ASP A 45 -4.93 11.18 -6.50
N LEU A 46 -5.69 10.87 -5.46
CA LEU A 46 -6.49 9.65 -5.39
C LEU A 46 -7.55 9.57 -6.51
N LYS A 47 -8.00 10.70 -7.03
CA LYS A 47 -8.97 10.76 -8.13
C LYS A 47 -8.33 10.60 -9.51
N SER A 48 -7.01 10.66 -9.59
CA SER A 48 -6.29 10.50 -10.84
C SER A 48 -6.31 9.05 -11.31
N ASN A 49 -6.26 8.85 -12.62
CA ASN A 49 -6.08 7.53 -13.18
C ASN A 49 -4.68 7.01 -12.82
N PHE A 50 -4.60 5.90 -12.09
CA PHE A 50 -3.32 5.41 -11.56
C PHE A 50 -2.37 4.96 -12.66
N ARG A 51 -2.89 4.63 -13.86
CA ARG A 51 -2.07 4.24 -15.02
C ARG A 51 -1.26 5.40 -15.58
N ASN A 52 -1.62 6.63 -15.24
CA ASN A 52 -0.89 7.84 -15.62
C ASN A 52 0.20 8.21 -14.60
N LEU A 53 0.28 7.52 -13.46
CA LEU A 53 1.32 7.78 -12.48
C LEU A 53 2.69 7.47 -13.09
N LYS A 54 3.66 8.32 -12.74
CA LYS A 54 5.05 8.09 -13.13
C LYS A 54 5.49 6.72 -12.60
N ASN A 55 6.21 5.99 -13.45
CA ASN A 55 6.69 4.63 -13.19
C ASN A 55 5.58 3.55 -13.11
N TRP A 56 4.30 3.87 -13.35
CA TRP A 56 3.31 2.80 -13.52
C TRP A 56 3.54 2.05 -14.84
N ASN A 57 3.82 0.75 -14.75
CA ASN A 57 4.02 -0.15 -15.90
C ASN A 57 3.70 -1.60 -15.48
N SER A 58 3.76 -2.55 -16.41
CA SER A 58 3.43 -3.96 -16.13
C SER A 58 4.31 -4.60 -15.05
N LEU A 59 5.59 -4.22 -14.96
CA LEU A 59 6.50 -4.74 -13.94
C LEU A 59 6.10 -4.21 -12.56
N ASN A 60 5.90 -2.90 -12.42
CA ASN A 60 5.52 -2.29 -11.15
C ASN A 60 4.10 -2.69 -10.70
N ALA A 61 3.18 -2.93 -11.64
CA ALA A 61 1.87 -3.52 -11.32
C ALA A 61 2.00 -4.94 -10.75
N LEU A 62 2.92 -5.76 -11.29
CA LEU A 62 3.19 -7.10 -10.78
C LEU A 62 3.82 -7.05 -9.38
N LEU A 63 4.81 -6.16 -9.18
CA LEU A 63 5.46 -5.97 -7.87
C LEU A 63 4.46 -5.50 -6.82
N PHE A 64 3.60 -4.53 -7.17
CA PHE A 64 2.50 -4.07 -6.31
C PHE A 64 1.58 -5.22 -5.86
N ILE A 65 1.16 -6.09 -6.79
CA ILE A 65 0.35 -7.28 -6.45
C ILE A 65 1.13 -8.21 -5.51
N SER A 66 2.40 -8.49 -5.82
CA SER A 66 3.24 -9.40 -5.01
C SER A 66 3.41 -8.87 -3.59
N HIS A 67 3.72 -7.59 -3.44
CA HIS A 67 3.92 -6.97 -2.14
C HIS A 67 2.64 -6.90 -1.31
N LEU A 68 1.48 -6.63 -1.92
CA LEU A 68 0.19 -6.72 -1.23
C LEU A 68 -0.09 -8.13 -0.71
N ASN A 69 0.23 -9.15 -1.50
CA ASN A 69 0.08 -10.53 -1.08
C ASN A 69 1.05 -10.89 0.06
N GLU A 70 2.32 -10.56 -0.08
CA GLU A 70 3.38 -10.94 0.87
C GLU A 70 3.31 -10.17 2.21
N GLU A 71 3.11 -8.85 2.16
CA GLU A 71 3.14 -8.01 3.36
C GLU A 71 1.79 -7.91 4.06
N LYS A 72 0.69 -7.99 3.29
CA LYS A 72 -0.66 -7.72 3.78
C LYS A 72 -1.62 -8.90 3.66
N ASN A 73 -1.22 -9.99 3.01
CA ASN A 73 -2.08 -11.15 2.72
C ASN A 73 -3.35 -10.76 1.94
N ILE A 74 -3.24 -9.74 1.07
CA ILE A 74 -4.33 -9.24 0.24
C ILE A 74 -4.10 -9.75 -1.18
N LEU A 75 -5.07 -10.52 -1.70
CA LEU A 75 -5.01 -11.08 -3.04
C LEU A 75 -5.78 -10.21 -4.03
N ILE A 76 -5.03 -9.61 -4.96
CA ILE A 76 -5.57 -8.84 -6.09
C ILE A 76 -5.10 -9.49 -7.39
N SER A 77 -6.04 -9.67 -8.32
CA SER A 77 -5.76 -10.19 -9.66
C SER A 77 -5.48 -9.08 -10.65
N SER A 78 -4.87 -9.42 -11.79
CA SER A 78 -4.73 -8.49 -12.92
C SER A 78 -6.09 -8.02 -13.46
N SER A 79 -7.13 -8.85 -13.39
CA SER A 79 -8.51 -8.47 -13.73
C SER A 79 -9.09 -7.44 -12.78
N ASP A 80 -8.84 -7.56 -11.47
CA ASP A 80 -9.29 -6.55 -10.50
C ASP A 80 -8.64 -5.18 -10.81
N LEU A 81 -7.34 -5.18 -11.12
CA LEU A 81 -6.64 -3.97 -11.57
C LEU A 81 -7.20 -3.42 -12.89
N ALA A 82 -7.56 -4.28 -13.85
CA ALA A 82 -8.11 -3.86 -15.13
C ALA A 82 -9.49 -3.19 -15.01
N GLN A 83 -10.26 -3.55 -13.98
CA GLN A 83 -11.58 -2.97 -13.68
C GLN A 83 -11.52 -1.70 -12.84
N SER A 84 -10.34 -1.34 -12.33
CA SER A 84 -10.11 -0.11 -11.58
C SER A 84 -9.50 0.96 -12.48
N ASP A 85 -9.92 2.21 -12.29
CA ASP A 85 -9.40 3.35 -13.05
C ASP A 85 -8.58 4.30 -12.18
N THR A 86 -9.09 4.62 -10.98
CA THR A 86 -8.48 5.59 -10.08
C THR A 86 -7.77 4.93 -8.89
N LEU A 87 -6.90 5.70 -8.23
CA LEU A 87 -6.29 5.25 -6.98
C LEU A 87 -7.33 5.06 -5.87
N ASP A 88 -8.41 5.84 -5.86
CA ASP A 88 -9.55 5.63 -4.95
C ASP A 88 -10.24 4.28 -5.22
N ASP A 89 -10.37 3.86 -6.48
CA ASP A 89 -10.93 2.53 -6.82
C ASP A 89 -10.02 1.40 -6.31
N LEU A 90 -8.71 1.56 -6.48
CA LEU A 90 -7.73 0.59 -5.95
C LEU A 90 -7.75 0.53 -4.42
N HIS A 91 -7.85 1.67 -3.75
CA HIS A 91 -7.98 1.72 -2.30
C HIS A 91 -9.24 0.99 -1.83
N LEU A 92 -10.38 1.25 -2.48
CA LEU A 92 -11.64 0.58 -2.17
C LEU A 92 -11.58 -0.93 -2.40
N LEU A 93 -10.99 -1.36 -3.51
CA LEU A 93 -10.75 -2.77 -3.83
C LEU A 93 -9.95 -3.47 -2.72
N ILE A 94 -8.88 -2.84 -2.25
CA ILE A 94 -8.05 -3.35 -1.14
C ILE A 94 -8.89 -3.51 0.13
N GLN A 95 -9.74 -2.53 0.46
CA GLN A 95 -10.64 -2.63 1.63
C GLN A 95 -11.60 -3.82 1.54
N GLN A 96 -12.19 -4.01 0.36
CA GLN A 96 -13.15 -5.09 0.12
C GLN A 96 -12.52 -6.47 0.25
N LYS A 97 -11.25 -6.64 -0.15
CA LYS A 97 -10.53 -7.93 -0.04
C LYS A 97 -9.98 -8.19 1.38
N THR A 98 -9.98 -7.18 2.25
CA THR A 98 -9.51 -7.26 3.64
C THR A 98 -10.64 -7.64 4.61
N THR A 99 -11.90 -7.47 4.20
CA THR A 99 -13.11 -7.80 4.97
C THR A 99 -13.50 -9.27 4.77
#